data_AF-V7I1T6-F1
#
_entry.id   AF-V7I1T6-F1
#
_cell.length_a   1.000
_cell.length_b   1.000
_cell.length_c   1.000
_cell.angle_alpha   90.00
_cell.angle_beta   90.00
_cell.angle_gamma   90.00
#
_symmetry.space_group_name_H-M   'P 1'
#
loop_
_entity.id
_entity.type
_entity.pdbx_description
1 polymer ?
#
loop_
_entity_poly.entity_id
_entity_poly.type
_entity_poly.pdbx_seq_one_letter_code
_entity_poly.pdbx_strand_id
1 'polypeptide(L)'
;MSDIIDFNELKNKVREKDIDDFENYIMSLYGQMGTGSMNFAQINKAIQEYMKEHGISQEKFMDLQMKLMERYGVTPEDVEKQYNIPGGNYERYRKSLGFTEKYKDRIKSYAGFNYEIKNDRNDLTIFLNDNIVLISSKKKVDLSDNELNEFLVSYKKLSKDEKLTVRISENVIEYEY
;
A
#
# COMPACT_ATOMS: atom_id res chain seq x y z
N MET A 1 -9.60 -18.83 -16.54
CA MET A 1 -9.12 -17.89 -15.52
C MET A 1 -8.11 -18.64 -14.70
N SER A 2 -6.86 -18.18 -14.65
CA SER A 2 -5.83 -18.80 -13.84
C SER A 2 -6.06 -18.39 -12.39
N ASP A 3 -6.22 -19.36 -11.50
CA ASP A 3 -6.16 -19.13 -10.06
C ASP A 3 -4.86 -18.39 -9.74
N ILE A 4 -4.96 -17.14 -9.28
CA ILE A 4 -3.80 -16.37 -8.87
C ILE A 4 -3.36 -16.93 -7.52
N ILE A 5 -2.21 -17.59 -7.50
CA ILE A 5 -1.66 -18.22 -6.31
C ILE A 5 -0.89 -17.16 -5.51
N ASP A 6 -1.34 -16.86 -4.29
CA ASP A 6 -0.56 -16.03 -3.36
C ASP A 6 0.46 -16.86 -2.58
N PHE A 7 1.66 -16.98 -3.15
CA PHE A 7 2.78 -17.63 -2.48
C PHE A 7 3.25 -16.92 -1.19
N ASN A 8 2.81 -15.68 -0.92
CA ASN A 8 3.20 -14.98 0.31
C ASN A 8 2.41 -15.43 1.53
N GLU A 9 1.15 -15.85 1.38
CA GLU A 9 0.38 -16.38 2.51
C GLU A 9 1.10 -17.55 3.18
N LEU A 10 1.76 -18.39 2.37
CA LEU A 10 2.55 -19.51 2.87
C LEU A 10 3.80 -19.07 3.65
N LYS A 11 4.45 -17.98 3.21
CA LYS A 11 5.68 -17.46 3.83
C LYS A 11 5.39 -16.68 5.11
N ASN A 12 4.29 -15.94 5.14
CA ASN A 12 3.92 -15.05 6.24
C ASN A 12 3.16 -15.78 7.36
N LYS A 13 2.78 -17.05 7.17
CA LYS A 13 2.09 -17.84 8.18
C LYS A 13 2.90 -17.93 9.48
N VAL A 14 2.32 -17.39 10.56
CA VAL A 14 2.86 -17.48 11.92
C VAL A 14 2.56 -18.85 12.51
N ARG A 15 3.61 -19.57 12.92
CA ARG A 15 3.53 -20.85 13.63
C ARG A 15 3.60 -20.62 15.14
N GLU A 16 3.12 -21.59 15.92
CA GLU A 16 3.12 -21.50 17.39
C GLU A 16 4.53 -21.29 17.97
N LYS A 17 5.52 -22.03 17.46
CA LYS A 17 6.93 -21.80 17.81
C LYS A 17 7.40 -20.37 17.55
N ASP A 18 6.95 -19.75 16.45
CA ASP A 18 7.35 -18.37 16.14
C ASP A 18 6.78 -17.39 17.19
N ILE A 19 5.62 -17.70 17.80
CA ILE A 19 5.00 -16.93 18.89
C ILE A 19 5.80 -17.12 20.18
N ASP A 20 6.16 -18.35 20.52
CA ASP A 20 6.93 -18.65 21.74
C ASP A 20 8.32 -18.01 21.70
N ASP A 21 9.01 -18.12 20.55
CA ASP A 21 10.32 -17.50 20.34
C ASP A 21 10.22 -15.96 20.46
N PHE A 22 9.17 -15.37 19.88
CA PHE A 22 8.91 -13.93 19.96
C PHE A 22 8.55 -13.46 21.37
N GLU A 23 7.69 -14.18 22.08
CA GLU A 23 7.30 -13.89 23.46
C GLU A 23 8.51 -13.88 24.40
N ASN A 24 9.33 -14.91 24.33
CA ASN A 24 10.55 -15.01 25.13
C ASN A 24 11.48 -13.82 24.88
N TYR A 25 11.63 -13.42 23.61
CA TYR A 25 12.44 -12.27 23.24
C TYR A 25 11.87 -10.96 23.83
N ILE A 26 10.57 -10.71 23.67
CA ILE A 26 9.90 -9.52 24.21
C ILE A 26 9.99 -9.47 25.75
N MET A 27 9.77 -10.58 26.44
CA MET A 27 9.91 -10.67 27.90
C MET A 27 11.35 -10.35 28.35
N SER A 28 12.36 -10.80 27.59
CA SER A 28 13.76 -10.47 27.87
C SER A 28 14.03 -8.97 27.76
N LEU A 29 13.46 -8.29 26.76
CA LEU A 29 13.58 -6.84 26.58
C LEU A 29 12.87 -6.07 27.69
N TYR A 30 11.69 -6.51 28.12
CA TYR A 30 10.99 -5.92 29.27
C TYR A 30 11.78 -6.08 30.58
N GLY A 31 12.42 -7.23 30.79
CA GLY A 31 13.32 -7.44 31.93
C GLY A 31 14.50 -6.47 31.91
N GLN A 32 15.15 -6.29 30.75
CA GLN A 32 16.25 -5.33 30.58
C GLN A 32 15.79 -3.89 30.83
N MET A 33 14.60 -3.52 30.36
CA MET A 33 14.01 -2.21 30.66
C MET A 33 13.77 -2.01 32.16
N GLY A 34 13.20 -3.01 32.85
CA GLY A 34 12.92 -2.96 34.29
C GLY A 34 14.19 -2.82 35.15
N THR A 35 15.32 -3.36 34.66
CA THR A 35 16.64 -3.18 35.30
C THR A 35 17.31 -1.85 34.97
N GLY A 36 16.74 -1.04 34.08
CA GLY A 36 17.31 0.22 33.60
C GLY A 36 18.45 0.06 32.58
N SER A 37 18.72 -1.16 32.11
CA SER A 37 19.80 -1.44 31.15
C SER A 37 19.45 -1.09 29.70
N MET A 38 18.15 -0.97 29.38
CA MET A 38 17.66 -0.49 28.10
C MET A 38 16.56 0.56 28.26
N ASN A 39 16.56 1.55 27.37
CA ASN A 39 15.47 2.50 27.19
C ASN A 39 14.57 2.10 26.00
N PHE A 40 13.45 2.81 25.86
CA PHE A 40 12.45 2.53 24.83
C PHE A 40 13.01 2.58 23.39
N ALA A 41 13.92 3.51 23.10
CA ALA A 41 14.54 3.62 21.77
C ALA A 41 15.44 2.42 21.46
N GLN A 42 16.17 1.92 22.47
CA GLN A 42 17.01 0.73 22.34
C GLN A 42 16.17 -0.54 22.14
N ILE A 43 15.05 -0.67 22.85
CA ILE A 43 14.09 -1.77 22.65
C ILE A 43 13.55 -1.76 21.22
N ASN A 44 13.11 -0.61 20.72
CA ASN A 44 12.61 -0.52 19.34
C ASN A 44 13.69 -0.93 18.33
N LYS A 45 14.95 -0.50 18.54
CA LYS A 45 16.06 -0.90 17.68
C LYS A 45 16.31 -2.41 17.73
N ALA A 46 16.30 -3.01 18.91
CA ALA A 46 16.49 -4.44 19.11
C ALA A 46 15.39 -5.25 18.38
N ILE A 47 14.13 -4.81 18.48
CA ILE A 47 13.00 -5.41 17.75
C ILE A 47 13.22 -5.35 16.23
N GLN A 48 13.65 -4.20 15.69
CA GLN A 48 13.95 -4.09 14.25
C GLN A 48 15.12 -4.99 13.82
N GLU A 49 16.15 -5.14 14.66
CA GLU A 49 17.27 -6.05 14.42
C GLU A 49 16.81 -7.52 14.42
N TYR A 50 16.02 -7.93 15.42
CA TYR A 50 15.41 -9.25 15.48
C TYR A 50 14.57 -9.56 14.23
N MET A 51 13.73 -8.62 13.79
CA MET A 51 12.94 -8.79 12.58
C MET A 51 13.83 -9.02 11.35
N LYS A 52 14.91 -8.27 11.22
CA LYS A 52 15.85 -8.38 10.10
C LYS A 52 16.60 -9.71 10.11
N GLU A 53 17.12 -10.12 11.26
CA GLU A 53 17.89 -11.37 11.42
C GLU A 53 17.05 -12.62 11.16
N HIS A 54 15.77 -12.58 11.56
CA HIS A 54 14.85 -13.69 11.41
C HIS A 54 14.00 -13.63 10.14
N GLY A 55 14.23 -12.63 9.26
CA GLY A 55 13.48 -12.48 8.01
C GLY A 55 11.98 -12.24 8.20
N ILE A 56 11.61 -11.55 9.29
CA ILE A 56 10.23 -11.23 9.66
C ILE A 56 9.83 -9.93 8.96
N SER A 57 8.89 -10.02 8.03
CA SER A 57 8.24 -8.85 7.42
C SER A 57 7.42 -8.06 8.44
N GLN A 58 7.14 -6.78 8.19
CA GLN A 58 6.23 -5.97 9.00
C GLN A 58 4.84 -6.59 9.13
N GLU A 59 4.32 -7.21 8.07
CA GLU A 59 3.03 -7.91 8.12
C GLU A 59 3.06 -9.08 9.12
N LYS A 60 4.04 -9.98 8.97
CA LYS A 60 4.24 -11.10 9.90
C LYS A 60 4.52 -10.65 11.35
N PHE A 61 5.21 -9.53 11.54
CA PHE A 61 5.46 -8.97 12.86
C PHE A 61 4.18 -8.50 13.52
N MET A 62 3.31 -7.81 12.77
CA MET A 62 1.98 -7.41 13.26
C MET A 62 1.15 -8.65 13.65
N ASP A 63 1.17 -9.71 12.84
CA ASP A 63 0.49 -10.98 13.18
C ASP A 63 1.06 -11.62 14.46
N LEU A 64 2.39 -11.62 14.63
CA LEU A 64 3.03 -12.12 15.84
C LEU A 64 2.59 -11.33 17.08
N GLN A 65 2.55 -10.00 16.99
CA GLN A 65 2.07 -9.14 18.06
C GLN A 65 0.60 -9.42 18.39
N MET A 66 -0.28 -9.52 17.37
CA MET A 66 -1.69 -9.80 17.59
C MET A 66 -1.90 -11.17 18.25
N LYS A 67 -1.29 -12.24 17.73
CA LYS A 67 -1.42 -13.58 18.33
C LYS A 67 -0.88 -13.66 19.76
N LEU A 68 0.19 -12.91 20.05
CA LEU A 68 0.69 -12.78 21.41
C LEU A 68 -0.35 -12.06 22.30
N MET A 69 -0.92 -10.96 21.83
CA MET A 69 -1.97 -10.22 22.55
C MET A 69 -3.23 -11.07 22.79
N GLU A 70 -3.64 -11.88 21.81
CA GLU A 70 -4.73 -12.86 21.94
C GLU A 70 -4.44 -13.91 23.02
N ARG A 71 -3.19 -14.39 23.14
CA ARG A 71 -2.76 -15.29 24.22
C ARG A 71 -2.97 -14.68 25.60
N TYR A 72 -2.94 -13.34 25.70
CA TYR A 72 -3.21 -12.57 26.92
C TYR A 72 -4.65 -12.03 27.02
N GLY A 73 -5.55 -12.46 26.11
CA GLY A 73 -6.98 -12.15 26.16
C GLY A 73 -7.39 -10.84 25.48
N VAL A 74 -6.53 -10.24 24.66
CA VAL A 74 -6.87 -9.04 23.87
C VAL A 74 -7.24 -9.45 22.45
N THR A 75 -8.42 -9.04 21.99
CA THR A 75 -8.92 -9.36 20.65
C THR A 75 -8.55 -8.29 19.63
N PRO A 76 -8.58 -8.60 18.31
CA PRO A 76 -8.41 -7.59 17.27
C PRO A 76 -9.38 -6.41 17.39
N GLU A 77 -10.62 -6.66 17.79
CA GLU A 77 -11.63 -5.61 18.02
C GLU A 77 -11.25 -4.69 19.19
N ASP A 78 -10.58 -5.22 20.22
CA ASP A 78 -10.07 -4.40 21.32
C ASP A 78 -8.94 -3.49 20.84
N VAL A 79 -8.06 -4.01 19.97
CA VAL A 79 -6.99 -3.23 19.36
C VAL A 79 -7.57 -2.12 18.47
N GLU A 80 -8.56 -2.42 17.63
CA GLU A 80 -9.23 -1.43 16.78
C GLU A 80 -9.92 -0.32 17.58
N LYS A 81 -10.48 -0.64 18.76
CA LYS A 81 -11.12 0.35 19.64
C LYS A 81 -10.12 1.19 20.42
N GLN A 82 -9.02 0.60 20.86
CA GLN A 82 -8.03 1.26 21.73
C GLN A 82 -6.96 2.03 20.94
N TYR A 83 -6.61 1.54 19.75
CA TYR A 83 -5.58 2.14 18.91
C TYR A 83 -6.22 2.84 17.73
N ASN A 84 -5.71 4.03 17.39
CA ASN A 84 -6.15 4.79 16.24
C ASN A 84 -5.57 4.19 14.94
N ILE A 85 -6.03 2.98 14.57
CA ILE A 85 -5.59 2.29 13.37
C ILE A 85 -6.08 3.09 12.15
N PRO A 86 -5.19 3.49 11.22
CA PRO A 86 -5.60 4.18 10.00
C PRO A 86 -6.64 3.36 9.22
N GLY A 87 -7.84 3.91 9.07
CA GLY A 87 -8.95 3.25 8.38
C GLY A 87 -9.79 2.29 9.24
N GLY A 88 -9.52 2.17 10.55
CA GLY A 88 -10.36 1.46 11.51
C GLY A 88 -10.50 -0.05 11.28
N ASN A 89 -9.57 -0.66 10.54
CA ASN A 89 -9.59 -2.09 10.24
C ASN A 89 -8.16 -2.64 10.30
N TYR A 90 -7.90 -3.47 11.31
CA TYR A 90 -6.58 -4.04 11.59
C TYR A 90 -6.07 -4.88 10.41
N GLU A 91 -6.91 -5.77 9.87
CA GLU A 91 -6.56 -6.65 8.75
C GLU A 91 -6.14 -5.87 7.51
N ARG A 92 -6.90 -4.83 7.15
CA ARG A 92 -6.60 -3.97 6.00
C ARG A 92 -5.29 -3.22 6.23
N TYR A 93 -5.08 -2.69 7.42
CA TYR A 93 -3.85 -1.98 7.75
C TYR A 93 -2.63 -2.91 7.70
N ARG A 94 -2.72 -4.10 8.31
CA ARG A 94 -1.69 -5.14 8.29
C ARG A 94 -1.30 -5.53 6.87
N LYS A 95 -2.28 -5.85 6.02
CA LYS A 95 -2.05 -6.17 4.60
C LYS A 95 -1.45 -4.98 3.84
N SER A 96 -1.83 -3.75 4.14
CA SER A 96 -1.27 -2.55 3.50
C SER A 96 0.23 -2.38 3.81
N LEU A 97 0.67 -2.74 5.02
CA LEU A 97 2.09 -2.72 5.41
C LEU A 97 2.88 -3.80 4.65
N GLY A 98 2.35 -5.02 4.56
CA GLY A 98 2.98 -6.10 3.77
C GLY A 98 3.12 -5.73 2.30
N PHE A 99 2.06 -5.18 1.70
CA PHE A 99 2.08 -4.69 0.33
C PHE A 99 3.12 -3.58 0.13
N THR A 100 3.11 -2.58 1.01
CA THR A 100 4.06 -1.47 0.93
C THR A 100 5.48 -1.98 1.07
N GLU A 101 5.78 -2.82 2.07
CA GLU A 101 7.12 -3.39 2.26
C GLU A 101 7.61 -4.18 1.05
N LYS A 102 6.77 -5.04 0.48
CA LYS A 102 7.11 -5.87 -0.68
C LYS A 102 7.52 -5.03 -1.90
N TYR A 103 6.94 -3.85 -2.06
CA TYR A 103 7.13 -3.03 -3.24
C TYR A 103 7.69 -1.62 -2.95
N LYS A 104 8.21 -1.37 -1.73
CA LYS A 104 8.61 -0.07 -1.17
C LYS A 104 9.29 0.86 -2.18
N ASP A 105 10.33 0.37 -2.85
CA ASP A 105 11.16 1.18 -3.77
C ASP A 105 10.61 1.23 -5.21
N ARG A 106 9.57 0.44 -5.50
CA ARG A 106 8.97 0.30 -6.84
C ARG A 106 7.64 1.01 -6.96
N ILE A 107 6.90 1.14 -5.87
CA ILE A 107 5.65 1.90 -5.82
C ILE A 107 5.99 3.37 -5.70
N LYS A 108 5.48 4.15 -6.65
CA LYS A 108 5.48 5.61 -6.57
C LYS A 108 4.05 6.05 -6.31
N SER A 109 3.88 6.96 -5.37
CA SER A 109 2.59 7.61 -5.17
C SER A 109 2.22 8.35 -6.46
N TYR A 110 1.01 8.11 -6.94
CA TYR A 110 0.43 8.83 -8.06
C TYR A 110 -0.69 9.69 -7.49
N ALA A 111 -0.51 11.01 -7.49
CA ALA A 111 -1.54 11.97 -7.13
C ALA A 111 -1.93 12.74 -8.38
N GLY A 112 -3.23 12.95 -8.57
CA GLY A 112 -3.75 13.51 -9.80
C GLY A 112 -5.25 13.65 -9.80
N PHE A 113 -5.76 14.29 -10.85
CA PHE A 113 -7.19 14.35 -11.14
C PHE A 113 -7.49 13.52 -12.37
N ASN A 114 -8.69 12.97 -12.45
CA ASN A 114 -9.20 12.41 -13.70
C ASN A 114 -10.32 13.30 -14.27
N TYR A 115 -10.53 13.18 -15.57
CA TYR A 115 -11.60 13.84 -16.30
C TYR A 115 -12.19 12.84 -17.31
N GLU A 116 -13.50 12.86 -17.48
CA GLU A 116 -14.21 11.95 -18.37
C GLU A 116 -14.82 12.73 -19.52
N ILE A 117 -14.61 12.25 -20.75
CA ILE A 117 -15.23 12.77 -21.96
C ILE A 117 -16.12 11.68 -22.52
N LYS A 118 -17.41 11.98 -22.68
CA LYS A 118 -18.38 11.06 -23.29
C LYS A 118 -19.27 11.82 -24.27
N ASN A 119 -18.90 11.74 -25.54
CA ASN A 119 -19.59 12.42 -26.64
C ASN A 119 -19.65 11.53 -27.89
N ASP A 120 -20.12 12.08 -29.01
CA ASP A 120 -20.33 11.33 -30.26
C ASP A 120 -19.03 10.81 -30.89
N ARG A 121 -17.88 11.37 -30.54
CA ARG A 121 -16.56 11.00 -31.08
C ARG A 121 -15.77 10.10 -30.14
N ASN A 122 -15.89 10.36 -28.85
CA ASN A 122 -14.98 9.86 -27.83
C ASN A 122 -15.70 9.41 -26.56
N ASP A 123 -15.21 8.32 -26.00
CA ASP A 123 -15.54 7.81 -24.65
C ASP A 123 -14.19 7.52 -23.96
N LEU A 124 -13.75 8.47 -23.14
CA LEU A 124 -12.37 8.57 -22.63
C LEU A 124 -12.35 8.81 -21.13
N THR A 125 -11.37 8.23 -20.47
CA THR A 125 -10.91 8.67 -19.15
C THR A 125 -9.51 9.26 -19.28
N ILE A 126 -9.34 10.50 -18.82
CA ILE A 126 -8.08 11.24 -18.87
C ILE A 126 -7.54 11.35 -17.45
N PHE A 127 -6.29 10.97 -17.23
CA PHE A 127 -5.60 11.09 -15.95
C PHE A 127 -4.49 12.14 -16.06
N LEU A 128 -4.45 13.03 -15.08
CA LEU A 128 -3.48 14.13 -15.00
C LEU A 128 -2.50 13.88 -13.85
N ASN A 129 -1.21 14.00 -14.13
CA ASN A 129 -0.16 14.00 -13.11
C ASN A 129 0.99 14.88 -13.58
N ASP A 130 1.16 16.03 -12.93
CA ASP A 130 2.14 17.06 -13.25
C ASP A 130 2.14 17.41 -14.75
N ASN A 131 3.17 17.01 -15.48
CA ASN A 131 3.32 17.27 -16.92
C ASN A 131 2.92 16.07 -17.80
N ILE A 132 2.27 15.05 -17.22
CA ILE A 132 1.85 13.85 -17.93
C ILE A 132 0.31 13.84 -17.99
N VAL A 133 -0.20 13.67 -19.21
CA VAL A 133 -1.61 13.37 -19.47
C VAL A 133 -1.69 11.96 -20.02
N LEU A 134 -2.44 11.09 -19.37
CA LEU A 134 -2.75 9.75 -19.85
C LEU A 134 -4.21 9.71 -20.29
N ILE A 135 -4.45 9.49 -21.58
CA ILE A 135 -5.78 9.29 -22.16
C ILE A 135 -5.99 7.79 -22.32
N SER A 136 -7.07 7.28 -21.74
CA SER A 136 -7.45 5.87 -21.75
C SER A 136 -8.77 5.69 -22.48
N SER A 137 -8.84 4.75 -23.43
CA SER A 137 -10.08 4.42 -24.13
C SER A 137 -10.16 2.94 -24.51
N LYS A 138 -11.39 2.41 -24.50
CA LYS A 138 -11.72 1.07 -25.02
C LYS A 138 -11.66 1.01 -26.54
N LYS A 139 -11.73 2.16 -27.22
CA LYS A 139 -11.72 2.28 -28.68
C LYS A 139 -10.56 3.18 -29.12
N LYS A 140 -10.45 3.38 -30.44
CA LYS A 140 -9.52 4.36 -31.00
C LYS A 140 -9.95 5.77 -30.60
N VAL A 141 -9.01 6.60 -30.16
CA VAL A 141 -9.24 7.98 -29.77
C VAL A 141 -9.29 8.87 -31.00
N ASP A 142 -10.32 9.70 -31.07
CA ASP A 142 -10.44 10.73 -32.11
C ASP A 142 -9.83 12.06 -31.60
N LEU A 143 -8.62 12.38 -32.07
CA LEU A 143 -7.93 13.63 -31.74
C LEU A 143 -8.53 14.87 -32.44
N SER A 144 -9.49 14.70 -33.34
CA SER A 144 -10.21 15.83 -33.94
C SER A 144 -11.34 16.34 -33.05
N ASP A 145 -11.63 15.66 -31.93
CA ASP A 145 -12.62 16.08 -30.95
C ASP A 145 -12.28 17.43 -30.32
N ASN A 146 -13.22 18.37 -30.41
CA ASN A 146 -13.07 19.73 -29.91
C ASN A 146 -12.97 19.76 -28.39
N GLU A 147 -13.76 18.94 -27.67
CA GLU A 147 -13.78 18.92 -26.21
C GLU A 147 -12.43 18.44 -25.67
N LEU A 148 -11.89 17.36 -26.26
CA LEU A 148 -10.56 16.85 -25.93
C LEU A 148 -9.47 17.90 -26.18
N ASN A 149 -9.52 18.57 -27.34
CA ASN A 149 -8.53 19.58 -27.70
C ASN A 149 -8.60 20.80 -26.78
N GLU A 150 -9.80 21.29 -26.46
CA GLU A 150 -10.00 22.41 -25.54
C GLU A 150 -9.48 22.08 -24.13
N PHE A 151 -9.75 20.86 -23.66
CA PHE A 151 -9.25 20.38 -22.38
C PHE A 151 -7.71 20.36 -22.34
N LEU A 152 -7.05 19.76 -23.34
CA LEU A 152 -5.58 19.68 -23.40
C LEU A 152 -4.93 21.07 -23.47
N VAL A 153 -5.51 22.00 -24.23
CA VAL A 153 -5.04 23.39 -24.30
C VAL A 153 -5.18 24.09 -22.96
N SER A 154 -6.33 23.92 -22.30
CA SER A 154 -6.59 24.53 -21.00
C SER A 154 -5.64 24.01 -19.93
N TYR A 155 -5.37 22.70 -19.94
CA TYR A 155 -4.39 22.10 -19.02
C TYR A 155 -2.96 22.57 -19.30
N LYS A 156 -2.55 22.63 -20.57
CA LYS A 156 -1.21 23.09 -20.97
C LYS A 156 -0.90 24.53 -20.50
N LYS A 157 -1.91 25.40 -20.41
CA LYS A 157 -1.78 26.78 -19.91
C LYS A 157 -1.37 26.84 -18.43
N LEU A 158 -1.63 25.79 -17.65
CA LEU A 158 -1.21 25.71 -16.25
C LEU A 158 0.31 25.47 -16.12
N SER A 159 0.89 24.75 -17.08
CA SER A 159 2.32 24.48 -17.15
C SER A 159 3.04 25.67 -17.81
N LYS A 160 3.63 26.55 -16.98
CA LYS A 160 4.44 27.74 -17.35
C LYS A 160 5.64 27.38 -18.25
N ASP A 161 5.38 27.16 -19.52
CA ASP A 161 6.33 26.77 -20.60
C ASP A 161 6.88 25.32 -20.60
N GLU A 162 6.52 24.50 -19.62
CA GLU A 162 6.98 23.09 -19.59
C GLU A 162 6.25 22.22 -20.64
N LYS A 163 6.97 21.31 -21.32
CA LYS A 163 6.36 20.42 -22.30
C LYS A 163 5.39 19.44 -21.64
N LEU A 164 4.18 19.35 -22.18
CA LEU A 164 3.21 18.36 -21.77
C LEU A 164 3.45 17.05 -22.50
N THR A 165 3.58 15.94 -21.77
CA THR A 165 3.69 14.60 -22.32
C THR A 165 2.30 13.96 -22.36
N VAL A 166 1.72 13.84 -23.55
CA VAL A 166 0.43 13.16 -23.75
C VAL A 166 0.69 11.71 -24.15
N ARG A 167 0.12 10.77 -23.39
CA ARG A 167 0.16 9.32 -23.63
C ARG A 167 -1.26 8.84 -23.93
N ILE A 168 -1.41 8.05 -24.97
CA ILE A 168 -2.72 7.53 -25.38
C ILE A 168 -2.67 6.00 -25.29
N SER A 169 -3.59 5.44 -24.52
CA SER A 169 -3.83 4.00 -24.39
C SER A 169 -5.17 3.67 -25.01
N GLU A 170 -5.15 2.94 -26.12
CA GLU A 170 -6.33 2.51 -26.86
C GLU A 170 -6.55 1.00 -26.68
N ASN A 171 -7.77 0.52 -26.98
CA ASN A 171 -8.16 -0.88 -26.85
C ASN A 171 -7.98 -1.43 -25.42
N VAL A 172 -8.28 -0.60 -24.42
CA VAL A 172 -8.21 -0.99 -23.02
C VAL A 172 -9.23 -2.08 -22.71
N ILE A 173 -8.77 -3.14 -22.04
CA ILE A 173 -9.60 -4.24 -21.55
C ILE A 173 -9.71 -4.08 -20.02
N GLU A 174 -10.94 -4.11 -19.53
CA GLU A 174 -11.25 -4.06 -18.10
C GLU A 174 -11.80 -5.41 -17.65
N TYR A 175 -11.38 -5.85 -16.46
CA TYR A 175 -11.93 -7.01 -15.79
C TYR A 175 -11.88 -6.80 -14.27
N GLU A 176 -12.83 -7.40 -13.58
CA GLU A 176 -12.85 -7.45 -12.11
C GLU A 176 -12.02 -8.66 -11.64
N TYR A 177 -11.25 -8.47 -10.57
CA TYR A 177 -10.42 -9.49 -9.93
C TYR A 177 -10.73 -9.58 -8.45
#